data_AF-A0A914LRN9-F1
#
_entry.id   AF-A0A914LRN9-F1
#
_cell.length_a   1.000
_cell.length_b   1.000
_cell.length_c   1.000
_cell.angle_alpha   90.00
_cell.angle_beta   90.00
_cell.angle_gamma   90.00
#
_symmetry.space_group_name_H-M   'P 1'
#
loop_
_entity.id
_entity.type
_entity.pdbx_description
1 polymer ?
#
loop_
_entity_poly.entity_id
_entity_poly.type
_entity_poly.pdbx_seq_one_letter_code
_entity_poly.pdbx_strand_id
1 'polypeptide(L)'
;MGGGLDPQITEIFFGFVVGGYSLVQMVLTPLVGIWAEKIEQIKLPLLITNFFMLFGNIIYFFVELFPNNWIKTIFIIARLVSGIGPAQNSLLISYAASASLDKDRSTATAFITGGIAFGVTMGPTFQYLFTFLDPGLFLFNNLYLNLFTAPALFAIIMNLILHFILQFYFHESYVGVLVHKRKNKKDLNGIPNQINKKLPPYDRLAFAVCCAMRFTQYLVFTNLETIGISFSMTMFLWTTKQVVNYESIAHTARKRLNERIVCLFSLFLLIFFHLITYSWPFYKDNVVTFNSTNLTEGLGCDIINEYWCKDLKQINVWVYYISICLCMGIAFPNINVTMNTLFSRMIGPRMQSREQGILELFGGLGRMLGPTLIGLLYHNYGPRPVWILEGTEILLMALFWIFFWKRLVPLKITEEFNENKNNC
;
A
#
# COMPACT_ATOMS: atom_id res chain seq x y z
N MET A 1 16.68 -14.51 -24.61
CA MET A 1 15.39 -14.16 -25.24
C MET A 1 15.45 -12.67 -25.54
N GLY A 2 15.54 -12.30 -26.82
CA GLY A 2 15.69 -10.92 -27.27
C GLY A 2 14.38 -10.39 -27.84
N GLY A 3 13.99 -9.19 -27.40
CA GLY A 3 12.78 -8.49 -27.83
C GLY A 3 12.04 -7.90 -26.63
N GLY A 4 12.43 -6.69 -26.22
CA GLY A 4 11.77 -5.94 -25.15
C GLY A 4 12.77 -5.39 -24.15
N LEU A 5 13.10 -4.10 -24.30
CA LEU A 5 13.97 -3.29 -23.44
C LEU A 5 15.46 -3.73 -23.41
N ASP A 6 16.34 -2.80 -23.82
CA ASP A 6 17.81 -2.88 -23.92
C ASP A 6 18.49 -3.97 -23.04
N PRO A 7 19.28 -4.92 -23.61
CA PRO A 7 20.00 -5.94 -22.85
C PRO A 7 21.05 -5.39 -21.86
N GLN A 8 21.31 -4.07 -21.85
CA GLN A 8 22.11 -3.38 -20.84
C GLN A 8 21.31 -2.84 -19.64
N ILE A 9 20.04 -3.23 -19.47
CA ILE A 9 19.25 -2.86 -18.30
C ILE A 9 19.74 -3.65 -17.09
N THR A 10 20.43 -2.95 -16.20
CA THR A 10 20.89 -3.49 -14.93
C THR A 10 19.76 -3.49 -13.89
N GLU A 11 19.82 -4.41 -12.93
CA GLU A 11 18.90 -4.44 -11.78
C GLU A 11 18.84 -3.09 -11.04
N ILE A 12 19.95 -2.37 -11.03
CA ILE A 12 20.08 -1.01 -10.47
C ILE A 12 19.15 -0.02 -11.17
N PHE A 13 19.04 -0.09 -12.51
CA PHE A 13 18.12 0.78 -13.26
C PHE A 13 16.66 0.50 -12.90
N PHE A 14 16.28 -0.77 -12.76
CA PHE A 14 14.93 -1.14 -12.29
C PHE A 14 14.67 -0.60 -10.87
N GLY A 15 15.67 -0.67 -9.98
CA GLY A 15 15.61 -0.05 -8.66
C GLY A 15 15.34 1.46 -8.71
N PHE A 16 16.00 2.21 -9.60
CA PHE A 16 15.73 3.64 -9.79
C PHE A 16 14.32 3.93 -10.31
N VAL A 17 13.80 3.09 -11.19
CA VAL A 17 12.44 3.21 -11.75
C VAL A 17 11.39 3.02 -10.65
N VAL A 18 11.47 1.92 -9.90
CA VAL A 18 10.53 1.60 -8.81
C VAL A 18 10.66 2.61 -7.67
N GLY A 19 11.90 2.98 -7.34
CA GLY A 19 12.20 3.99 -6.32
C GLY A 19 11.67 5.38 -6.69
N GLY A 20 11.80 5.79 -7.95
CA GLY A 20 11.32 7.09 -8.44
C GLY A 20 9.81 7.27 -8.28
N TYR A 21 9.03 6.27 -8.71
CA TYR A 21 7.57 6.26 -8.50
C TYR A 21 7.22 6.40 -7.01
N SER A 22 7.84 5.59 -6.16
CA SER A 22 7.58 5.56 -4.72
C SER A 22 7.98 6.87 -4.03
N LEU A 23 9.09 7.48 -4.45
CA LEU A 23 9.55 8.76 -3.92
C LEU A 23 8.59 9.90 -4.24
N VAL A 24 8.10 9.97 -5.48
CA VAL A 24 7.11 10.98 -5.86
C VAL A 24 5.81 10.80 -5.09
N GLN A 25 5.32 9.56 -5.00
CA GLN A 25 4.15 9.23 -4.18
C GLN A 25 4.33 9.71 -2.74
N MET A 26 5.46 9.37 -2.12
CA MET A 26 5.78 9.69 -0.74
C MET A 26 5.75 11.22 -0.50
N VAL A 27 6.39 12.00 -1.37
CA VAL A 27 6.51 13.47 -1.20
C VAL A 27 5.21 14.19 -1.57
N LEU A 28 4.56 13.82 -2.67
CA LEU A 28 3.41 14.58 -3.18
C LEU A 28 2.09 14.23 -2.49
N THR A 29 1.92 13.02 -1.96
CA THR A 29 0.69 12.64 -1.25
C THR A 29 0.31 13.61 -0.11
N PRO A 30 1.23 13.99 0.82
CA PRO A 30 0.91 15.00 1.84
C PRO A 30 0.66 16.38 1.24
N LEU A 31 1.38 16.78 0.18
CA LEU A 31 1.20 18.08 -0.47
C LEU A 31 -0.18 18.20 -1.14
N VAL A 32 -0.61 17.16 -1.84
CA VAL A 32 -1.96 17.06 -2.41
C VAL A 32 -3.02 17.05 -1.30
N GLY A 33 -2.75 16.37 -0.18
CA GLY A 33 -3.61 16.38 1.00
C GLY A 33 -3.79 17.78 1.60
N ILE A 34 -2.69 18.53 1.76
CA ILE A 34 -2.69 19.94 2.21
C ILE A 34 -3.46 20.82 1.22
N TRP A 35 -3.23 20.63 -0.07
CA TRP A 35 -3.93 21.38 -1.11
C TRP A 35 -5.43 21.13 -1.07
N ALA A 36 -5.86 19.87 -1.01
CA ALA A 36 -7.26 19.48 -0.90
C ALA A 36 -7.93 20.08 0.35
N GLU A 37 -7.25 20.06 1.49
CA GLU A 37 -7.76 20.66 2.73
C GLU A 37 -7.88 22.18 2.63
N LYS A 38 -6.92 22.85 1.97
CA LYS A 38 -6.93 24.31 1.77
C LYS A 38 -8.08 24.77 0.87
N ILE A 39 -8.39 24.02 -0.18
CA ILE A 39 -9.53 24.31 -1.07
C ILE A 39 -10.86 23.76 -0.54
N GLU A 40 -10.81 22.97 0.53
CA GLU A 40 -11.95 22.28 1.15
C GLU A 40 -12.73 21.39 0.16
N GLN A 41 -12.05 20.82 -0.84
CA GLN A 41 -12.63 20.00 -1.92
C GLN A 41 -11.68 18.84 -2.25
N ILE A 42 -12.22 17.74 -2.74
CA ILE A 42 -11.45 16.53 -3.08
C ILE A 42 -11.56 16.13 -4.56
N LYS A 43 -12.67 16.46 -5.24
CA LYS A 43 -12.93 16.15 -6.65
C LYS A 43 -11.88 16.76 -7.57
N LEU A 44 -11.56 18.04 -7.39
CA LEU A 44 -10.53 18.69 -8.20
C LEU A 44 -9.14 18.04 -8.00
N PRO A 45 -8.66 17.82 -6.76
CA PRO A 45 -7.44 17.05 -6.52
C PRO A 45 -7.46 15.64 -7.10
N LEU A 46 -8.58 14.92 -7.01
CA LEU A 46 -8.74 13.58 -7.62
C LEU A 46 -8.62 13.62 -9.14
N LEU A 47 -9.24 14.60 -9.81
CA LEU A 47 -9.15 14.77 -11.26
C LEU A 47 -7.73 15.09 -11.73
N ILE A 48 -7.04 16.00 -11.03
CA ILE A 48 -5.66 16.38 -11.38
C ILE A 48 -4.69 15.21 -11.17
N THR A 49 -4.77 14.54 -10.02
CA THR A 49 -3.92 13.35 -9.75
C THR A 49 -4.21 12.22 -10.73
N ASN A 50 -5.47 12.00 -11.11
CA ASN A 50 -5.86 11.03 -12.15
C ASN A 50 -5.28 11.40 -13.51
N PHE A 51 -5.30 12.69 -13.86
CA PHE A 51 -4.75 13.18 -15.12
C PHE A 51 -3.24 12.92 -15.22
N PHE A 52 -2.48 13.18 -14.15
CA PHE A 52 -1.05 12.85 -14.13
C PHE A 52 -0.79 11.34 -14.21
N MET A 53 -1.61 10.52 -13.54
CA MET A 53 -1.53 9.06 -13.69
C MET A 53 -1.80 8.61 -15.13
N LEU A 54 -2.86 9.12 -15.76
CA LEU A 54 -3.19 8.87 -17.16
C LEU A 54 -2.03 9.27 -18.08
N PHE A 55 -1.52 10.49 -17.90
CA PHE A 55 -0.45 11.03 -18.73
C PHE A 55 0.86 10.23 -18.58
N GLY A 56 1.22 9.84 -17.35
CA GLY A 56 2.38 8.97 -17.11
C GLY A 56 2.25 7.61 -17.80
N ASN A 57 1.06 7.00 -17.76
CA ASN A 57 0.81 5.74 -18.45
C ASN A 57 0.82 5.89 -19.98
N ILE A 58 0.37 7.03 -20.53
CA ILE A 58 0.49 7.35 -21.95
C ILE A 58 1.96 7.45 -22.36
N ILE A 59 2.79 8.18 -21.60
CA ILE A 59 4.23 8.29 -21.88
C ILE A 59 4.87 6.89 -21.87
N TYR A 60 4.53 6.07 -20.88
CA TYR A 60 5.03 4.70 -20.79
C TYR A 60 4.60 3.84 -21.99
N PHE A 61 3.35 3.94 -22.43
CA PHE A 61 2.85 3.16 -23.57
C PHE A 61 3.62 3.49 -24.86
N PHE A 62 4.00 4.76 -25.06
CA PHE A 62 4.74 5.21 -26.23
C PHE A 62 6.26 5.17 -26.08
N VAL A 63 6.81 4.60 -25.00
CA VAL A 63 8.27 4.62 -24.74
C VAL A 63 9.07 4.00 -25.89
N GLU A 64 8.55 2.94 -26.52
CA GLU A 64 9.22 2.20 -27.60
C GLU A 64 9.37 3.03 -28.90
N LEU A 65 8.62 4.12 -29.05
CA LEU A 65 8.74 5.01 -30.21
C LEU A 65 9.95 5.93 -30.15
N PHE A 66 10.57 6.08 -28.97
CA PHE A 66 11.70 6.99 -28.79
C PHE A 66 13.03 6.32 -29.15
N PRO A 67 14.04 7.11 -29.59
CA PRO A 67 15.38 6.58 -29.87
C PRO A 67 16.00 5.90 -28.65
N ASN A 68 16.78 4.84 -28.87
CA ASN A 68 17.38 4.00 -27.81
C ASN A 68 18.09 4.79 -26.70
N ASN A 69 18.73 5.92 -27.02
CA ASN A 69 19.44 6.75 -26.05
C ASN A 69 18.52 7.47 -25.05
N TRP A 70 17.24 7.66 -25.39
CA TRP A 70 16.25 8.38 -24.58
C TRP A 70 15.28 7.47 -23.84
N ILE A 71 15.15 6.20 -24.25
CA ILE A 71 14.18 5.24 -23.69
C ILE A 71 14.28 5.18 -22.15
N LYS A 72 15.50 5.03 -21.61
CA LYS A 72 15.74 4.95 -20.15
C LYS A 72 15.24 6.20 -19.41
N THR A 73 15.57 7.38 -19.94
CA THR A 73 15.17 8.67 -19.36
C THR A 73 13.65 8.86 -19.40
N ILE A 74 13.03 8.55 -20.54
CA ILE A 74 11.58 8.72 -20.73
C ILE A 74 10.80 7.72 -19.87
N PHE A 75 11.31 6.51 -19.71
CA PHE A 75 10.73 5.51 -18.81
C PHE A 75 10.74 5.99 -17.35
N ILE A 76 11.84 6.58 -16.88
CA ILE A 76 11.90 7.20 -15.55
C ILE A 76 10.91 8.36 -15.45
N ILE A 77 10.84 9.25 -16.45
CA ILE A 77 9.89 10.36 -16.47
C ILE A 77 8.45 9.85 -16.37
N ALA A 78 8.08 8.81 -17.12
CA ALA A 78 6.75 8.20 -17.07
C ALA A 78 6.40 7.71 -15.66
N ARG A 79 7.38 7.15 -14.94
CA ARG A 79 7.22 6.63 -13.58
C ARG A 79 7.14 7.73 -12.53
N LEU A 80 7.93 8.80 -12.67
CA LEU A 80 7.83 9.98 -11.82
C LEU A 80 6.45 10.65 -11.98
N VAL A 81 5.98 10.82 -13.21
CA VAL A 81 4.69 11.45 -13.53
C VAL A 81 3.52 10.61 -13.03
N SER A 82 3.55 9.29 -13.21
CA SER A 82 2.51 8.39 -12.69
C SER A 82 2.54 8.29 -11.16
N GLY A 83 3.68 8.52 -10.52
CA GLY A 83 3.84 8.53 -9.06
C GLY A 83 3.00 9.58 -8.32
N ILE A 84 2.40 10.55 -9.02
CA ILE A 84 1.46 11.52 -8.44
C ILE A 84 0.09 10.90 -8.14
N GLY A 85 -0.35 9.94 -8.98
CA GLY A 85 -1.71 9.39 -8.90
C GLY A 85 -2.07 8.67 -7.60
N PRO A 86 -1.17 7.93 -6.92
CA PRO A 86 -1.51 7.23 -5.67
C PRO A 86 -2.01 8.13 -4.54
N ALA A 87 -1.78 9.45 -4.61
CA ALA A 87 -2.37 10.42 -3.69
C ALA A 87 -3.91 10.31 -3.62
N GLN A 88 -4.56 9.79 -4.66
CA GLN A 88 -6.00 9.49 -4.70
C GLN A 88 -6.46 8.61 -3.53
N ASN A 89 -5.67 7.62 -3.12
CA ASN A 89 -6.01 6.73 -2.01
C ASN A 89 -6.22 7.51 -0.72
N SER A 90 -5.29 8.44 -0.42
CA SER A 90 -5.39 9.30 0.76
C SER A 90 -6.60 10.23 0.72
N LEU A 91 -6.91 10.77 -0.47
CA LEU A 91 -8.05 11.67 -0.67
C LEU A 91 -9.38 10.93 -0.50
N LEU A 92 -9.52 9.73 -1.05
CA LEU A 92 -10.72 8.91 -0.95
C LEU A 92 -10.96 8.44 0.49
N ILE A 93 -9.92 8.01 1.20
CA ILE A 93 -10.04 7.62 2.62
C ILE A 93 -10.44 8.84 3.49
N SER A 94 -9.81 9.99 3.27
CA SER A 94 -10.19 11.26 3.92
C SER A 94 -11.64 11.68 3.60
N TYR A 95 -12.07 11.46 2.35
CA TYR A 95 -13.44 11.74 1.96
C TYR A 95 -14.43 10.81 2.65
N ALA A 96 -14.18 9.50 2.70
CA ALA A 96 -15.03 8.58 3.47
C ALA A 96 -15.13 9.00 4.94
N ALA A 97 -14.03 9.44 5.55
CA ALA A 97 -14.05 9.98 6.92
C ALA A 97 -14.97 11.20 7.07
N SER A 98 -14.97 12.08 6.08
CA SER A 98 -15.70 13.37 6.08
C SER A 98 -17.14 13.27 5.57
N ALA A 99 -17.45 12.22 4.80
CA ALA A 99 -18.74 11.98 4.16
C ALA A 99 -19.60 10.92 4.87
N SER A 100 -19.07 10.26 5.90
CA SER A 100 -19.78 9.20 6.66
C SER A 100 -20.05 9.58 8.11
N LEU A 101 -21.15 9.03 8.64
CA LEU A 101 -21.49 9.07 10.06
C LEU A 101 -20.55 8.16 10.86
N ASP A 102 -20.35 8.46 12.16
CA ASP A 102 -19.43 7.67 13.01
C ASP A 102 -19.78 6.17 13.09
N LYS A 103 -21.07 5.84 12.99
CA LYS A 103 -21.59 4.46 12.97
C LYS A 103 -21.27 3.71 11.67
N ASP A 104 -21.17 4.43 10.55
CA ASP A 104 -20.99 3.87 9.20
C ASP A 104 -19.53 4.01 8.72
N ARG A 105 -18.72 4.81 9.41
CA ARG A 105 -17.35 5.13 9.02
C ARG A 105 -16.47 3.91 8.78
N SER A 106 -16.52 2.92 9.67
CA SER A 106 -15.78 1.66 9.50
C SER A 106 -16.16 0.93 8.22
N THR A 107 -17.45 0.95 7.86
CA THR A 107 -17.96 0.29 6.65
C THR A 107 -17.55 1.06 5.40
N ALA A 108 -17.66 2.39 5.42
CA ALA A 108 -17.22 3.23 4.31
C ALA A 108 -15.71 3.07 4.04
N THR A 109 -14.89 3.10 5.10
CA THR A 109 -13.45 2.84 4.99
C THR A 109 -13.17 1.42 4.47
N ALA A 110 -13.91 0.41 4.94
CA ALA A 110 -13.75 -0.97 4.49
C ALA A 110 -14.01 -1.13 2.99
N PHE A 111 -15.05 -0.50 2.43
CA PHE A 111 -15.31 -0.52 0.98
C PHE A 111 -14.17 0.08 0.17
N ILE A 112 -13.63 1.23 0.60
CA ILE A 112 -12.50 1.87 -0.08
C ILE A 112 -11.25 0.99 -0.01
N THR A 113 -10.90 0.50 1.18
CA THR A 113 -9.72 -0.37 1.34
C THR A 113 -9.88 -1.70 0.64
N GLY A 114 -11.11 -2.23 0.57
CA GLY A 114 -11.43 -3.46 -0.16
C GLY A 114 -11.28 -3.27 -1.67
N GLY A 115 -11.68 -2.12 -2.21
CA GLY A 115 -11.44 -1.77 -3.62
C GLY A 115 -9.95 -1.67 -3.95
N ILE A 116 -9.14 -1.08 -3.06
CA ILE A 116 -7.67 -1.03 -3.22
C ILE A 116 -7.09 -2.44 -3.22
N ALA A 117 -7.45 -3.28 -2.25
CA ALA A 117 -6.97 -4.66 -2.16
C ALA A 117 -7.33 -5.46 -3.41
N PHE A 118 -8.59 -5.35 -3.86
CA PHE A 118 -9.06 -5.98 -5.10
C PHE A 118 -8.22 -5.54 -6.32
N GLY A 119 -7.93 -4.25 -6.46
CA GLY A 119 -7.08 -3.74 -7.54
C GLY A 119 -5.66 -4.31 -7.51
N VAL A 120 -5.04 -4.39 -6.32
CA VAL A 120 -3.70 -4.97 -6.14
C VAL A 120 -3.68 -6.45 -6.53
N THR A 121 -4.67 -7.24 -6.10
CA THR A 121 -4.78 -8.67 -6.43
C THR A 121 -5.05 -8.91 -7.92
N MET A 122 -5.86 -8.04 -8.56
CA MET A 122 -6.16 -8.16 -9.98
C MET A 122 -4.97 -7.82 -10.89
N GLY A 123 -4.02 -6.99 -10.45
CA GLY A 123 -2.86 -6.57 -11.23
C GLY A 123 -2.05 -7.75 -11.84
N PRO A 124 -1.51 -8.66 -11.01
CA PRO A 124 -0.81 -9.85 -11.49
C PRO A 124 -1.68 -10.77 -12.36
N THR A 125 -2.98 -10.85 -12.05
CA THR A 125 -3.94 -11.65 -12.83
C THR A 125 -4.03 -11.12 -14.26
N PHE A 126 -4.18 -9.80 -14.44
CA PHE A 126 -4.16 -9.18 -15.76
C PHE A 126 -2.80 -9.29 -16.44
N GLN A 127 -1.70 -9.11 -15.71
CA GLN A 127 -0.34 -9.30 -16.25
C GLN A 127 -0.14 -10.70 -16.83
N TYR A 128 -0.65 -11.73 -16.14
CA TYR A 128 -0.63 -13.11 -16.64
C TYR A 128 -1.48 -13.27 -17.91
N LEU A 129 -2.65 -12.66 -17.99
CA LEU A 129 -3.46 -12.69 -19.22
C LEU A 129 -2.74 -12.04 -20.42
N PHE A 130 -1.85 -11.07 -20.17
CA PHE A 130 -1.07 -10.44 -21.22
C PHE A 130 0.12 -11.28 -21.70
N THR A 131 0.49 -12.38 -21.05
CA THR A 131 1.55 -13.27 -21.57
C THR A 131 1.14 -13.97 -22.86
N PHE A 132 -0.16 -14.08 -23.14
CA PHE A 132 -0.67 -14.59 -24.41
C PHE A 132 -0.44 -13.64 -25.60
N LEU A 133 0.07 -12.43 -25.36
CA LEU A 133 0.36 -11.44 -26.38
C LEU A 133 1.80 -11.52 -26.93
N ASP A 134 2.68 -12.37 -26.38
CA ASP A 134 4.03 -12.59 -26.93
C ASP A 134 3.98 -13.39 -28.25
N PRO A 135 4.76 -13.03 -29.30
CA PRO A 135 5.89 -12.08 -29.33
C PRO A 135 5.51 -10.60 -29.57
N GLY A 136 4.22 -10.25 -29.57
CA GLY A 136 3.72 -8.88 -29.72
C GLY A 136 2.85 -8.70 -30.97
N LEU A 137 1.70 -8.03 -30.81
CA LEU A 137 0.85 -7.61 -31.94
C LEU A 137 1.34 -6.26 -32.47
N PHE A 138 1.68 -6.18 -33.75
CA PHE A 138 2.05 -4.92 -34.40
C PHE A 138 0.87 -3.93 -34.36
N LEU A 139 1.09 -2.73 -33.85
CA LEU A 139 0.10 -1.65 -33.85
C LEU A 139 0.37 -0.65 -34.98
N PHE A 140 1.39 0.20 -34.80
CA PHE A 140 1.77 1.24 -35.75
C PHE A 140 3.20 1.70 -35.51
N ASN A 141 3.97 1.95 -36.58
CA ASN A 141 5.41 2.23 -36.50
C ASN A 141 6.16 1.15 -35.69
N ASN A 142 7.24 1.47 -34.98
CA ASN A 142 7.96 0.51 -34.12
C ASN A 142 7.22 0.17 -32.80
N LEU A 143 5.91 0.43 -32.68
CA LEU A 143 5.13 0.13 -31.47
C LEU A 143 4.43 -1.22 -31.57
N TYR A 144 4.69 -2.09 -30.60
CA TYR A 144 4.06 -3.40 -30.47
C TYR A 144 3.21 -3.48 -29.21
N LEU A 145 2.04 -4.08 -29.31
CA LEU A 145 1.26 -4.49 -28.15
C LEU A 145 1.80 -5.84 -27.67
N ASN A 146 2.65 -5.80 -26.66
CA ASN A 146 3.37 -6.94 -26.10
C ASN A 146 3.14 -7.03 -24.58
N LEU A 147 3.82 -7.97 -23.92
CA LEU A 147 3.76 -8.18 -22.47
C LEU A 147 4.08 -6.91 -21.66
N PHE A 148 4.88 -5.99 -22.20
CA PHE A 148 5.36 -4.79 -21.52
C PHE A 148 4.48 -3.56 -21.76
N THR A 149 3.87 -3.41 -22.94
CA THR A 149 3.02 -2.26 -23.30
C THR A 149 1.53 -2.50 -23.00
N ALA A 150 1.05 -3.74 -23.03
CA ALA A 150 -0.35 -4.08 -22.74
C ALA A 150 -0.84 -3.66 -21.33
N PRO A 151 -0.05 -3.82 -20.24
CA PRO A 151 -0.44 -3.34 -18.91
C PRO A 151 -0.66 -1.82 -18.87
N ALA A 152 0.14 -1.06 -19.62
CA ALA A 152 0.01 0.39 -19.67
C ALA A 152 -1.23 0.83 -20.45
N LEU A 153 -1.54 0.17 -21.57
CA LEU A 153 -2.78 0.41 -22.30
C LEU A 153 -4.01 0.13 -21.42
N PHE A 154 -4.00 -0.97 -20.69
CA PHE A 154 -5.06 -1.29 -19.74
C PHE A 154 -5.19 -0.22 -18.66
N ALA A 155 -4.07 0.23 -18.08
CA ALA A 155 -4.07 1.32 -17.12
C ALA A 155 -4.62 2.63 -17.71
N ILE A 156 -4.31 2.97 -18.96
CA ILE A 156 -4.87 4.14 -19.66
C ILE A 156 -6.39 4.04 -19.72
N ILE A 157 -6.94 2.90 -20.15
CA ILE A 157 -8.38 2.67 -20.24
C ILE A 157 -9.04 2.82 -18.86
N MET A 158 -8.47 2.21 -17.83
CA MET A 158 -8.98 2.31 -16.45
C MET A 158 -8.96 3.75 -15.94
N ASN A 159 -7.90 4.50 -16.22
CA ASN A 159 -7.79 5.92 -15.84
C ASN A 159 -8.80 6.79 -16.59
N LEU A 160 -9.10 6.51 -17.86
CA LEU A 160 -10.13 7.22 -18.64
C LEU A 160 -11.53 6.95 -18.08
N ILE A 161 -11.85 5.70 -17.76
CA ILE A 161 -13.11 5.32 -17.11
C ILE A 161 -13.24 6.04 -15.76
N LEU A 162 -12.19 6.00 -14.93
CA LEU A 162 -12.17 6.71 -13.65
C LEU A 162 -12.34 8.22 -13.83
N HIS A 163 -11.69 8.82 -14.83
CA HIS A 163 -11.83 10.24 -15.13
C HIS A 163 -13.27 10.60 -15.48
N PHE A 164 -13.92 9.78 -16.32
CA PHE A 164 -15.32 9.94 -16.70
C PHE A 164 -16.25 9.84 -15.48
N ILE A 165 -16.07 8.83 -14.63
CA ILE A 165 -16.87 8.66 -13.40
C ILE A 165 -16.69 9.85 -12.46
N LEU A 166 -15.44 10.29 -12.23
CA LEU A 166 -15.14 11.44 -11.37
C LEU A 166 -15.75 12.73 -11.91
N GLN A 167 -15.73 12.93 -13.23
CA GLN A 167 -16.23 14.15 -13.84
C GLN A 167 -17.76 14.22 -13.77
N PHE A 168 -18.46 13.16 -14.19
CA PHE A 168 -19.91 13.19 -14.43
C PHE A 168 -20.76 12.61 -13.31
N TYR A 169 -20.27 11.63 -12.55
CA TYR A 169 -21.07 10.92 -11.54
C TYR A 169 -20.68 11.24 -10.10
N PHE A 170 -19.41 11.60 -9.88
CA PHE A 170 -18.94 11.90 -8.54
C PHE A 170 -19.36 13.30 -8.08
N HIS A 171 -20.29 13.33 -7.11
CA HIS A 171 -20.72 14.53 -6.40
C HIS A 171 -20.24 14.49 -4.96
N GLU A 172 -19.55 15.54 -4.53
CA GLU A 172 -19.06 15.63 -3.16
C GLU A 172 -20.21 15.94 -2.19
N SER A 173 -20.39 15.07 -1.21
CA SER A 173 -21.25 15.29 -0.05
C SER A 173 -20.42 15.16 1.22
N TYR A 174 -20.58 16.09 2.14
CA TYR A 174 -19.88 16.09 3.43
C TYR A 174 -20.91 16.06 4.55
N VAL A 175 -20.49 15.61 5.72
CA VAL A 175 -21.33 15.54 6.92
C VAL A 175 -20.76 16.45 8.01
N GLY A 176 -21.64 17.01 8.85
CA GLY A 176 -21.26 17.74 10.06
C GLY A 176 -20.61 19.11 9.80
N VAL A 177 -19.47 19.36 10.45
CA VAL A 177 -18.85 20.71 10.57
C VAL A 177 -18.49 21.33 9.22
N LEU A 178 -18.13 20.52 8.22
CA LEU A 178 -17.81 21.00 6.87
C LEU A 178 -19.05 21.53 6.12
N VAL A 179 -20.23 20.97 6.37
CA VAL A 179 -21.50 21.47 5.82
C VAL A 179 -21.79 22.86 6.37
N HIS A 180 -21.66 23.04 7.68
CA HIS A 180 -21.88 24.34 8.33
C HIS A 180 -20.86 25.39 7.89
N LYS A 181 -19.58 25.03 7.76
CA LYS A 181 -18.55 25.95 7.28
C LYS A 181 -18.83 26.42 5.85
N ARG A 182 -19.28 25.52 4.97
CA ARG A 182 -19.67 25.85 3.58
C ARG A 182 -20.97 26.66 3.50
N LYS A 183 -22.00 26.34 4.30
CA LYS A 183 -23.23 27.13 4.40
C LYS A 183 -22.94 28.54 4.91
N ASN A 184 -22.21 28.67 6.02
CA ASN A 184 -21.80 29.96 6.55
C ASN A 184 -20.99 30.77 5.52
N LYS A 185 -20.07 30.16 4.76
CA LYS A 185 -19.31 30.86 3.70
C LYS A 185 -20.19 31.38 2.56
N LYS A 186 -21.35 30.76 2.29
CA LYS A 186 -22.35 31.25 1.32
C LYS A 186 -23.27 32.31 1.93
N ASP A 187 -23.61 32.18 3.21
CA ASP A 187 -24.50 33.09 3.96
C ASP A 187 -23.78 34.34 4.52
N LEU A 188 -22.44 34.34 4.55
CA LEU A 188 -21.57 35.43 5.02
C LEU A 188 -21.59 36.70 4.14
N ASN A 189 -22.44 36.75 3.12
CA ASN A 189 -22.79 38.00 2.45
C ASN A 189 -23.79 38.87 3.25
N GLY A 190 -24.22 38.47 4.48
CA GLY A 190 -25.29 39.19 5.19
C GLY A 190 -25.19 39.43 6.69
N ILE A 191 -24.57 38.57 7.53
CA ILE A 191 -24.66 38.74 9.00
C ILE A 191 -23.38 38.27 9.72
N PRO A 192 -22.72 39.10 10.56
CA PRO A 192 -21.61 38.67 11.40
C PRO A 192 -22.11 38.09 12.73
N ASN A 193 -21.45 37.03 13.19
CA ASN A 193 -21.50 36.44 14.53
C ASN A 193 -22.67 35.49 14.87
N GLN A 194 -22.58 34.24 14.41
CA GLN A 194 -23.01 33.09 15.22
C GLN A 194 -21.92 32.00 15.21
N ILE A 195 -21.15 31.98 16.30
CA ILE A 195 -20.42 30.84 16.87
C ILE A 195 -19.48 30.11 15.88
N ASN A 196 -18.27 30.66 15.69
CA ASN A 196 -17.10 29.89 15.25
C ASN A 196 -16.66 28.93 16.37
N LYS A 197 -17.47 27.91 16.66
CA LYS A 197 -17.11 26.84 17.59
C LYS A 197 -15.98 26.01 16.98
N LYS A 198 -14.74 26.32 17.37
CA LYS A 198 -13.54 25.66 16.88
C LYS A 198 -13.43 24.28 17.55
N LEU A 199 -13.40 23.21 16.74
CA LEU A 199 -13.16 21.85 17.22
C LEU A 199 -11.87 21.80 18.07
N PRO A 200 -11.84 21.05 19.18
CA PRO A 200 -10.62 20.89 19.95
C PRO A 200 -9.51 20.26 19.10
N PRO A 201 -8.23 20.55 19.38
CA PRO A 201 -7.13 19.87 18.72
C PRO A 201 -7.17 18.37 19.05
N TYR A 202 -6.78 17.53 18.08
CA TYR A 202 -6.61 16.10 18.31
C TYR A 202 -5.28 15.80 19.01
N ASP A 203 -5.16 14.64 19.65
CA ASP A 203 -3.92 14.22 20.32
C ASP A 203 -2.83 13.90 19.27
N ARG A 204 -1.79 14.74 19.22
CA ARG A 204 -0.66 14.60 18.29
C ARG A 204 0.20 13.36 18.55
N LEU A 205 0.26 12.90 19.80
CA LEU A 205 1.01 11.69 20.14
C LEU A 205 0.25 10.44 19.68
N ALA A 206 -1.07 10.41 19.86
CA ALA A 206 -1.89 9.33 19.33
C ALA A 206 -1.83 9.28 17.78
N PHE A 207 -1.80 10.44 17.13
CA PHE A 207 -1.56 10.57 15.69
C PHE A 207 -0.19 10.00 15.27
N ALA A 208 0.88 10.33 15.99
CA ALA A 208 2.22 9.81 15.71
C ALA A 208 2.29 8.29 15.87
N VAL A 209 1.58 7.71 16.85
CA VAL A 209 1.47 6.25 17.02
C VAL A 209 0.78 5.59 15.83
N CYS A 210 -0.25 6.20 15.25
CA CYS A 210 -0.84 5.70 14.00
C CYS A 210 0.11 5.81 12.81
N CYS A 211 0.94 6.85 12.73
CA CYS A 211 1.98 6.97 11.71
C CYS A 211 3.04 5.87 11.84
N ALA A 212 3.48 5.57 13.07
CA ALA A 212 4.39 4.46 13.35
C ALA A 212 3.75 3.11 12.96
N MET A 213 2.49 2.87 13.35
CA MET A 213 1.74 1.66 12.97
C MET A 213 1.67 1.49 11.45
N ARG A 214 1.47 2.59 10.72
CA ARG A 214 1.38 2.59 9.26
C ARG A 214 2.72 2.30 8.60
N PHE A 215 3.81 2.84 9.14
CA PHE A 215 5.18 2.50 8.75
C PHE A 215 5.44 1.00 8.94
N THR A 216 5.18 0.47 10.14
CA THR A 216 5.32 -0.96 10.48
C THR A 216 4.52 -1.84 9.53
N GLN A 217 3.25 -1.51 9.32
CA GLN A 217 2.38 -2.28 8.43
C GLN A 217 2.95 -2.37 7.02
N TYR A 218 3.35 -1.24 6.42
CA TYR A 218 3.85 -1.24 5.05
C TYR A 218 5.25 -1.83 4.94
N LEU A 219 6.12 -1.65 5.93
CA LEU A 219 7.42 -2.30 5.99
C LEU A 219 7.23 -3.81 5.90
N VAL A 220 6.53 -4.43 6.86
CA VAL A 220 6.30 -5.88 6.89
C VAL A 220 5.57 -6.37 5.64
N PHE A 221 4.55 -5.65 5.16
CA PHE A 221 3.82 -6.03 3.94
C PHE A 221 4.75 -6.13 2.73
N THR A 222 5.56 -5.09 2.51
CA THR A 222 6.42 -5.01 1.31
C THR A 222 7.59 -5.99 1.38
N ASN A 223 8.04 -6.31 2.59
CA ASN A 223 9.06 -7.30 2.81
C ASN A 223 8.55 -8.72 2.58
N LEU A 224 7.36 -9.06 3.07
CA LEU A 224 6.71 -10.33 2.79
C LEU A 224 6.38 -10.48 1.30
N GLU A 225 6.02 -9.39 0.62
CA GLU A 225 5.85 -9.38 -0.85
C GLU A 225 7.18 -9.61 -1.58
N THR A 226 8.24 -8.90 -1.19
CA THR A 226 9.56 -8.92 -1.85
C THR A 226 10.30 -10.25 -1.60
N ILE A 227 10.38 -10.67 -0.34
CA ILE A 227 11.07 -11.90 0.05
C ILE A 227 10.16 -13.10 -0.14
N GLY A 228 8.84 -12.97 0.00
CA GLY A 228 7.94 -14.12 -0.04
C GLY A 228 8.11 -14.96 -1.29
N ILE A 229 8.40 -14.34 -2.44
CA ILE A 229 8.70 -15.04 -3.68
C ILE A 229 10.07 -15.74 -3.60
N SER A 230 11.16 -15.01 -3.28
CA SER A 230 12.51 -15.60 -3.18
C SER A 230 12.61 -16.68 -2.10
N PHE A 231 12.04 -16.45 -0.93
CA PHE A 231 11.92 -17.42 0.16
C PHE A 231 11.10 -18.65 -0.26
N SER A 232 9.97 -18.47 -0.94
CA SER A 232 9.19 -19.62 -1.44
C SER A 232 9.97 -20.42 -2.50
N MET A 233 10.71 -19.74 -3.37
CA MET A 233 11.56 -20.38 -4.40
C MET A 233 12.75 -21.14 -3.77
N THR A 234 13.46 -20.52 -2.81
CA THR A 234 14.64 -21.09 -2.13
C THR A 234 14.27 -22.20 -1.14
N MET A 235 13.14 -22.10 -0.42
CA MET A 235 12.74 -23.12 0.56
C MET A 235 12.07 -24.34 -0.06
N PHE A 236 11.38 -24.17 -1.20
CA PHE A 236 10.40 -25.17 -1.64
C PHE A 236 10.41 -25.51 -3.15
N LEU A 237 11.26 -24.89 -3.98
CA LEU A 237 11.49 -25.27 -5.39
C LEU A 237 10.23 -25.20 -6.30
N TRP A 238 9.40 -24.16 -6.18
CA TRP A 238 8.08 -24.04 -6.86
C TRP A 238 8.02 -22.98 -7.98
N THR A 239 6.97 -23.06 -8.83
CA THR A 239 6.69 -22.13 -9.95
C THR A 239 5.63 -21.06 -9.60
N THR A 240 5.70 -19.90 -10.27
CA THR A 240 4.89 -18.67 -10.03
C THR A 240 3.37 -18.83 -10.01
N LYS A 241 2.82 -19.88 -10.66
CA LYS A 241 1.36 -20.11 -10.77
C LYS A 241 0.68 -20.53 -9.45
N GLN A 242 1.41 -21.12 -8.51
CA GLN A 242 0.81 -21.67 -7.29
C GLN A 242 0.65 -20.60 -6.19
N VAL A 243 1.45 -19.53 -6.22
CA VAL A 243 1.46 -18.45 -5.22
C VAL A 243 0.22 -17.56 -5.31
N VAL A 244 -0.27 -17.30 -6.53
CA VAL A 244 -1.36 -16.33 -6.79
C VAL A 244 -2.75 -16.82 -6.34
N ASN A 245 -3.00 -18.14 -6.28
CA ASN A 245 -4.33 -18.69 -5.99
C ASN A 245 -4.74 -18.58 -4.51
N TYR A 246 -3.79 -18.45 -3.58
CA TYR A 246 -4.08 -18.52 -2.14
C TYR A 246 -4.28 -17.16 -1.46
N GLU A 247 -3.96 -16.04 -2.14
CA GLU A 247 -4.12 -14.68 -1.58
C GLU A 247 -5.56 -14.16 -1.65
N SER A 248 -6.43 -14.77 -2.47
CA SER A 248 -7.75 -14.23 -2.81
C SER A 248 -8.88 -14.58 -1.82
N ILE A 249 -8.72 -15.61 -0.97
CA ILE A 249 -9.84 -16.23 -0.23
C ILE A 249 -10.16 -15.58 1.12
N ALA A 250 -9.32 -14.67 1.64
CA ALA A 250 -9.32 -14.39 3.07
C ALA A 250 -10.18 -13.20 3.57
N HIS A 251 -11.03 -12.61 2.72
CA HIS A 251 -11.80 -11.43 3.11
C HIS A 251 -13.30 -11.70 3.25
N THR A 252 -13.75 -12.25 4.38
CA THR A 252 -15.14 -12.03 4.86
C THR A 252 -15.34 -12.52 6.29
N ALA A 253 -15.41 -11.57 7.24
CA ALA A 253 -16.31 -11.59 8.40
C ALA A 253 -15.97 -10.40 9.30
N ARG A 254 -16.97 -9.62 9.72
CA ARG A 254 -16.77 -8.75 10.91
C ARG A 254 -18.03 -8.35 11.64
N LYS A 255 -17.97 -8.48 12.98
CA LYS A 255 -18.85 -7.86 13.99
C LYS A 255 -18.23 -6.56 14.52
N ARG A 256 -19.05 -5.72 15.18
CA ARG A 256 -18.66 -4.48 15.88
C ARG A 256 -17.71 -4.77 17.06
N LEU A 257 -16.42 -4.90 16.79
CA LEU A 257 -15.36 -5.05 17.79
C LEU A 257 -14.60 -3.72 17.92
N ASN A 258 -14.10 -3.45 19.13
CA ASN A 258 -13.27 -2.27 19.44
C ASN A 258 -12.02 -2.26 18.53
N GLU A 259 -11.83 -1.17 17.78
CA GLU A 259 -10.79 -1.07 16.75
C GLU A 259 -9.39 -1.29 17.32
N ARG A 260 -9.14 -0.83 18.56
CA ARG A 260 -7.85 -1.00 19.23
C ARG A 260 -7.52 -2.46 19.53
N ILE A 261 -8.51 -3.24 19.97
CA ILE A 261 -8.33 -4.66 20.30
C ILE A 261 -8.02 -5.44 19.03
N VAL A 262 -8.70 -5.11 17.93
CA VAL A 262 -8.49 -5.80 16.66
C VAL A 262 -7.11 -5.46 16.07
N CYS A 263 -6.63 -4.22 16.15
CA CYS A 263 -5.24 -3.90 15.79
C CYS A 263 -4.23 -4.75 16.60
N LEU A 264 -4.43 -4.86 17.91
CA LEU A 264 -3.51 -5.60 18.79
C LEU A 264 -3.54 -7.10 18.50
N PHE A 265 -4.73 -7.67 18.25
CA PHE A 265 -4.88 -9.06 17.83
C PHE A 265 -4.16 -9.34 16.50
N SER A 266 -4.29 -8.43 15.52
CA SER A 266 -3.57 -8.57 14.25
C SER A 266 -2.05 -8.49 14.41
N LEU A 267 -1.53 -7.61 15.28
CA LEU A 267 -0.10 -7.55 15.58
C LEU A 267 0.37 -8.86 16.23
N PHE A 268 -0.42 -9.43 17.13
CA PHE A 268 -0.12 -10.74 17.72
C PHE A 268 -0.09 -11.86 16.67
N LEU A 269 -1.03 -11.88 15.73
CA LEU A 269 -1.01 -12.83 14.61
C LEU A 269 0.26 -12.69 13.76
N LEU A 270 0.70 -11.46 13.48
CA LEU A 270 1.94 -11.22 12.75
C LEU A 270 3.18 -11.70 13.54
N ILE A 271 3.26 -11.43 14.85
CA ILE A 271 4.34 -11.96 15.71
C ILE A 271 4.33 -13.49 15.68
N PHE A 272 3.15 -14.10 15.82
CA PHE A 272 2.99 -15.54 15.79
C PHE A 272 3.49 -16.14 14.48
N PHE A 273 3.15 -15.52 13.34
CA PHE A 273 3.67 -15.92 12.02
C PHE A 273 5.19 -15.90 11.95
N HIS A 274 5.83 -14.80 12.35
CA HIS A 274 7.30 -14.72 12.33
C HIS A 274 7.94 -15.76 13.26
N LEU A 275 7.32 -16.07 14.41
CA LEU A 275 7.81 -17.10 15.32
C LEU A 275 7.69 -18.52 14.75
N ILE A 276 6.55 -18.89 14.15
CA ILE A 276 6.35 -20.25 13.63
C ILE A 276 7.05 -20.49 12.29
N THR A 277 7.35 -19.43 11.55
CA THR A 277 8.09 -19.49 10.28
C THR A 277 9.57 -19.15 10.43
N TYR A 278 10.05 -18.92 11.65
CA TYR A 278 11.49 -18.76 11.88
C TYR A 278 12.23 -20.09 11.70
N SER A 279 13.41 -20.07 11.07
CA SER A 279 14.26 -21.25 10.87
C SER A 279 14.97 -21.66 12.18
N TRP A 280 14.22 -22.25 13.10
CA TRP A 280 14.70 -22.73 14.39
C TRP A 280 15.66 -23.92 14.29
N PRO A 281 16.62 -24.07 15.22
CA PRO A 281 17.58 -25.16 15.20
C PRO A 281 16.96 -26.56 15.45
N PHE A 282 15.74 -26.63 15.99
CA PHE A 282 15.07 -27.91 16.29
C PHE A 282 14.48 -28.60 15.06
N TYR A 283 14.40 -27.92 13.91
CA TYR A 283 13.96 -28.55 12.66
C TYR A 283 15.02 -29.55 12.18
N LYS A 284 14.55 -30.71 11.71
CA LYS A 284 15.41 -31.84 11.34
C LYS A 284 16.17 -31.56 10.04
N ASP A 285 15.44 -31.16 9.01
CA ASP A 285 15.95 -31.05 7.66
C ASP A 285 16.62 -29.70 7.41
N ASN A 286 17.76 -29.73 6.71
CA ASN A 286 18.43 -28.52 6.20
C ASN A 286 17.87 -28.18 4.81
N VAL A 287 18.02 -26.91 4.41
CA VAL A 287 17.68 -26.50 3.04
C VAL A 287 18.51 -27.26 2.01
N VAL A 288 17.94 -27.50 0.83
CA VAL A 288 18.65 -28.11 -0.29
C VAL A 288 19.71 -27.13 -0.78
N THR A 289 20.95 -27.60 -0.89
CA THR A 289 22.09 -26.78 -1.30
C THR A 289 22.71 -27.31 -2.58
N PHE A 290 23.16 -26.42 -3.46
CA PHE A 290 23.93 -26.77 -4.66
C PHE A 290 25.23 -25.97 -4.73
N ASN A 291 26.12 -26.38 -5.64
CA ASN A 291 27.40 -25.74 -5.87
C ASN A 291 27.47 -25.25 -7.32
N SER A 292 27.51 -23.94 -7.52
CA SER A 292 27.54 -23.30 -8.84
C SER A 292 28.81 -23.55 -9.66
N THR A 293 29.93 -23.98 -9.05
CA THR A 293 31.15 -24.32 -9.84
C THR A 293 30.97 -25.56 -10.70
N ASN A 294 29.96 -26.39 -10.43
CA ASN A 294 29.73 -27.64 -11.14
C ASN A 294 28.83 -27.49 -12.39
N LEU A 295 28.57 -26.25 -12.85
CA LEU A 295 27.90 -25.92 -14.12
C LEU A 295 26.46 -26.47 -14.32
N THR A 296 25.86 -27.05 -13.29
CA THR A 296 24.44 -27.42 -13.28
C THR A 296 23.65 -26.31 -12.58
N GLU A 297 22.67 -25.72 -13.28
CA GLU A 297 21.62 -24.91 -12.64
C GLU A 297 20.95 -25.78 -11.57
N GLY A 298 21.31 -25.52 -10.31
CA GLY A 298 20.85 -26.30 -9.17
C GLY A 298 19.58 -25.70 -8.59
N LEU A 299 18.67 -26.57 -8.18
CA LEU A 299 17.50 -26.22 -7.39
C LEU A 299 17.92 -26.15 -5.91
N GLY A 300 17.85 -24.97 -5.30
CA GLY A 300 18.14 -24.77 -3.87
C GLY A 300 18.92 -23.49 -3.59
N CYS A 301 19.70 -23.49 -2.52
CA CYS A 301 20.61 -22.41 -2.19
C CYS A 301 22.06 -22.68 -2.66
N ASP A 302 22.74 -21.67 -3.21
CA ASP A 302 24.11 -21.79 -3.68
C ASP A 302 25.12 -21.60 -2.54
N ILE A 303 25.86 -22.64 -2.18
CA ILE A 303 26.81 -22.60 -1.06
C ILE A 303 27.96 -21.63 -1.28
N ILE A 304 28.33 -21.35 -2.54
CA ILE A 304 29.45 -20.46 -2.86
C ILE A 304 29.04 -19.00 -2.69
N ASN A 305 27.89 -18.64 -3.25
CA ASN A 305 27.39 -17.28 -3.20
C ASN A 305 26.71 -16.96 -1.85
N GLU A 306 26.18 -17.97 -1.15
CA GLU A 306 25.33 -17.82 0.03
C GLU A 306 25.81 -18.76 1.16
N TYR A 307 26.90 -18.37 1.83
CA TYR A 307 27.56 -19.18 2.86
C TYR A 307 26.65 -19.57 4.05
N TRP A 308 25.61 -18.77 4.33
CA TRP A 308 24.65 -18.96 5.42
C TRP A 308 23.72 -20.17 5.20
N CYS A 309 23.71 -20.78 4.02
CA CYS A 309 22.81 -21.89 3.71
C CYS A 309 23.14 -23.21 4.37
N LYS A 310 24.40 -23.44 4.76
CA LYS A 310 24.81 -24.69 5.42
C LYS A 310 24.06 -24.95 6.73
N ASP A 311 23.75 -23.87 7.45
CA ASP A 311 23.16 -23.93 8.79
C ASP A 311 21.66 -23.63 8.78
N LEU A 312 21.06 -23.44 7.60
CA LEU A 312 19.67 -23.03 7.47
C LEU A 312 18.74 -24.25 7.48
N LYS A 313 17.76 -24.22 8.39
CA LYS A 313 16.76 -25.29 8.53
C LYS A 313 15.53 -25.03 7.66
N GLN A 314 15.03 -26.10 7.07
CA GLN A 314 13.82 -26.08 6.25
C GLN A 314 12.56 -26.05 7.14
N ILE A 315 11.64 -25.15 6.82
CA ILE A 315 10.36 -25.00 7.53
C ILE A 315 9.29 -25.85 6.83
N ASN A 316 8.28 -26.30 7.56
CA ASN A 316 7.18 -27.05 6.93
C ASN A 316 6.37 -26.15 5.98
N VAL A 317 6.23 -26.58 4.73
CA VAL A 317 5.49 -25.89 3.65
C VAL A 317 4.09 -25.46 4.10
N TRP A 318 3.32 -26.39 4.70
CA TRP A 318 1.93 -26.14 5.08
C TRP A 318 1.85 -25.13 6.22
N VAL A 319 2.79 -25.17 7.16
CA VAL A 319 2.87 -24.18 8.24
C VAL A 319 3.09 -22.79 7.66
N TYR A 320 4.01 -22.64 6.72
CA TYR A 320 4.27 -21.35 6.07
C TYR A 320 3.06 -20.84 5.29
N TYR A 321 2.47 -21.64 4.39
CA TYR A 321 1.36 -21.16 3.56
C TYR A 321 0.06 -20.92 4.33
N ILE A 322 -0.30 -21.80 5.28
CA ILE A 322 -1.49 -21.57 6.11
C ILE A 322 -1.29 -20.28 6.92
N SER A 323 -0.11 -20.08 7.50
CA SER A 323 0.16 -18.91 8.32
C SER A 323 0.29 -17.61 7.54
N ILE A 324 0.91 -17.62 6.35
CA ILE A 324 0.97 -16.44 5.49
C ILE A 324 -0.41 -16.07 4.95
N CYS A 325 -1.25 -17.05 4.57
CA CYS A 325 -2.63 -16.80 4.17
C CYS A 325 -3.45 -16.19 5.31
N LEU A 326 -3.29 -16.69 6.55
CA LEU A 326 -3.95 -16.10 7.72
C LEU A 326 -3.42 -14.69 8.00
N CYS A 327 -2.13 -14.42 7.82
CA CYS A 327 -1.55 -13.09 8.05
C CYS A 327 -1.96 -12.07 7.00
N MET A 328 -1.72 -12.38 5.72
CA MET A 328 -2.12 -11.56 4.57
C MET A 328 -3.63 -11.37 4.51
N GLY A 329 -4.38 -12.39 4.90
CA GLY A 329 -5.82 -12.41 4.82
C GLY A 329 -6.58 -11.79 5.98
N ILE A 330 -6.05 -11.92 7.20
CA ILE A 330 -6.75 -11.48 8.41
C ILE A 330 -6.00 -10.32 9.07
N ALA A 331 -4.68 -10.42 9.26
CA ALA A 331 -3.94 -9.45 10.06
C ALA A 331 -3.82 -8.09 9.35
N PHE A 332 -3.29 -8.05 8.12
CA PHE A 332 -3.09 -6.80 7.37
C PHE A 332 -4.39 -6.06 7.04
N PRO A 333 -5.46 -6.72 6.56
CA PRO A 333 -6.71 -6.05 6.26
C PRO A 333 -7.37 -5.47 7.49
N ASN A 334 -7.33 -6.23 8.60
CA ASN A 334 -7.85 -5.75 9.87
C ASN A 334 -7.10 -4.50 10.32
N ILE A 335 -5.76 -4.54 10.35
CA ILE A 335 -4.94 -3.37 10.69
C ILE A 335 -5.32 -2.18 9.80
N ASN A 336 -5.37 -2.38 8.48
CA ASN A 336 -5.66 -1.29 7.55
C ASN A 336 -7.02 -0.62 7.83
N VAL A 337 -8.07 -1.43 8.02
CA VAL A 337 -9.43 -0.93 8.26
C VAL A 337 -9.56 -0.29 9.64
N THR A 338 -9.08 -0.95 10.70
CA THR A 338 -9.25 -0.46 12.08
C THR A 338 -8.36 0.70 12.39
N MET A 339 -7.12 0.68 11.91
CA MET A 339 -6.23 1.81 12.09
C MET A 339 -6.80 3.03 11.38
N ASN A 340 -7.30 2.93 10.14
CA ASN A 340 -7.87 4.07 9.43
C ASN A 340 -9.15 4.58 10.11
N THR A 341 -9.99 3.66 10.58
CA THR A 341 -11.22 4.02 11.32
C THR A 341 -10.89 4.74 12.63
N LEU A 342 -9.96 4.19 13.41
CA LEU A 342 -9.52 4.76 14.68
C LEU A 342 -8.86 6.12 14.46
N PHE A 343 -7.91 6.20 13.53
CA PHE A 343 -7.23 7.43 13.11
C PHE A 343 -8.24 8.52 12.79
N SER A 344 -9.24 8.20 11.97
CA SER A 344 -10.27 9.16 11.60
C SER A 344 -11.13 9.60 12.79
N ARG A 345 -11.50 8.68 13.69
CA ARG A 345 -12.24 9.00 14.91
C ARG A 345 -11.42 9.85 15.90
N MET A 346 -10.11 9.68 15.97
CA MET A 346 -9.22 10.49 16.82
C MET A 346 -9.10 11.93 16.32
N ILE A 347 -9.09 12.14 15.01
CA ILE A 347 -9.03 13.48 14.41
C ILE A 347 -10.41 14.17 14.52
N GLY A 348 -11.49 13.41 14.44
CA GLY A 348 -12.87 13.92 14.54
C GLY A 348 -13.39 14.50 13.22
N PRO A 349 -14.62 15.07 13.21
CA PRO A 349 -15.37 15.41 11.99
C PRO A 349 -14.88 16.70 11.31
N ARG A 350 -13.62 16.70 10.87
CA ARG A 350 -12.99 17.73 10.06
C ARG A 350 -12.46 17.10 8.77
N MET A 351 -12.09 17.91 7.79
CA MET A 351 -11.40 17.39 6.61
C MET A 351 -10.02 16.88 7.04
N GLN A 352 -9.70 15.63 6.67
CA GLN A 352 -8.51 14.92 7.19
C GLN A 352 -7.47 14.66 6.08
N SER A 353 -7.52 15.40 4.98
CA SER A 353 -6.74 15.09 3.77
C SER A 353 -5.25 15.27 4.00
N ARG A 354 -4.82 16.31 4.72
CA ARG A 354 -3.42 16.46 5.13
C ARG A 354 -2.96 15.30 6.00
N GLU A 355 -3.76 14.97 7.01
CA GLU A 355 -3.39 13.98 8.01
C GLU A 355 -3.30 12.58 7.40
N GLN A 356 -4.25 12.22 6.52
CA GLN A 356 -4.16 10.99 5.75
C GLN A 356 -2.97 11.02 4.80
N GLY A 357 -2.64 12.17 4.23
CA GLY A 357 -1.46 12.32 3.38
C GLY A 357 -0.14 12.10 4.13
N ILE A 358 -0.02 12.59 5.37
CA ILE A 358 1.12 12.32 6.26
C ILE A 358 1.15 10.85 6.67
N LEU A 359 -0.01 10.24 6.93
CA LEU A 359 -0.09 8.82 7.25
C LEU A 359 0.47 7.96 6.10
N GLU A 360 0.07 8.24 4.86
CA GLU A 360 0.59 7.55 3.67
C GLU A 360 2.08 7.85 3.41
N LEU A 361 2.58 9.04 3.77
CA LEU A 361 4.03 9.34 3.73
C LEU A 361 4.82 8.31 4.56
N PHE A 362 4.39 8.04 5.81
CA PHE A 362 5.05 7.05 6.67
C PHE A 362 4.90 5.62 6.13
N GLY A 363 3.77 5.30 5.49
CA GLY A 363 3.62 4.03 4.76
C GLY A 363 4.60 3.91 3.59
N GLY A 364 4.77 4.99 2.82
CA GLY A 364 5.73 5.08 1.71
C GLY A 364 7.18 4.94 2.17
N LEU A 365 7.53 5.53 3.32
CA LEU A 365 8.85 5.33 3.95
C LEU A 365 9.11 3.86 4.29
N GLY A 366 8.13 3.17 4.87
CA GLY A 366 8.23 1.73 5.15
C GLY A 366 8.45 0.91 3.88
N ARG A 367 7.68 1.21 2.83
CA ARG A 367 7.80 0.55 1.50
C ARG A 367 9.13 0.82 0.80
N MET A 368 9.71 1.99 1.00
CA MET A 368 10.99 2.34 0.38
C MET A 368 12.18 1.74 1.14
N LEU A 369 12.16 1.83 2.47
CA LEU A 369 13.27 1.36 3.31
C LEU A 369 13.27 -0.16 3.51
N GLY A 370 12.10 -0.79 3.56
CA GLY A 370 11.94 -2.22 3.81
C GLY A 370 12.76 -3.08 2.84
N PRO A 371 12.43 -3.09 1.53
CA PRO A 371 13.13 -3.92 0.55
C PRO A 371 14.63 -3.66 0.45
N THR A 372 15.07 -2.40 0.59
CA THR A 372 16.51 -2.07 0.56
C THR A 372 17.25 -2.64 1.76
N LEU A 373 16.73 -2.43 2.98
CA LEU A 373 17.33 -2.94 4.21
C LEU A 373 17.36 -4.47 4.21
N ILE A 374 16.25 -5.07 3.80
CA ILE A 374 16.08 -6.51 3.85
C ILE A 374 16.79 -7.24 2.74
N GLY A 375 16.82 -6.71 1.51
CA GLY A 375 17.63 -7.28 0.44
C GLY A 375 19.10 -7.34 0.85
N LEU A 376 19.60 -6.28 1.50
CA LEU A 376 20.98 -6.19 1.98
C LEU A 376 21.25 -7.13 3.15
N LEU A 377 20.29 -7.29 4.07
CA LEU A 377 20.40 -8.26 5.17
C LEU A 377 20.32 -9.72 4.68
N TYR A 378 19.38 -10.00 3.78
CA TYR A 378 19.17 -11.33 3.22
C TYR A 378 20.39 -11.78 2.43
N HIS A 379 20.91 -10.92 1.55
CA HIS A 379 22.09 -11.25 0.75
C HIS A 379 23.30 -11.56 1.63
N ASN A 380 23.57 -10.72 2.63
CA ASN A 380 24.79 -10.85 3.43
C ASN A 380 24.69 -11.87 4.56
N TYR A 381 23.50 -12.09 5.15
CA TYR A 381 23.33 -12.87 6.39
C TYR A 381 22.18 -13.89 6.35
N GLY A 382 21.48 -13.99 5.22
CA GLY A 382 20.37 -14.92 5.03
C GLY A 382 19.05 -14.49 5.69
N PRO A 383 18.07 -15.41 5.74
CA PRO A 383 16.71 -15.08 6.19
C PRO A 383 16.55 -14.94 7.71
N ARG A 384 17.44 -15.53 8.53
CA ARG A 384 17.27 -15.49 10.00
C ARG A 384 17.28 -14.06 10.56
N PRO A 385 18.25 -13.19 10.22
CA PRO A 385 18.27 -11.81 10.73
C PRO A 385 17.10 -10.97 10.23
N VAL A 386 16.63 -11.23 9.00
CA VAL A 386 15.43 -10.60 8.44
C VAL A 386 14.21 -10.87 9.34
N TRP A 387 13.93 -12.15 9.62
CA TRP A 387 12.79 -12.54 10.47
C TRP A 387 12.89 -11.97 11.89
N ILE A 388 14.10 -11.90 12.45
CA ILE A 388 14.34 -11.29 13.76
C ILE A 388 14.04 -9.80 13.73
N LEU A 389 14.52 -9.08 12.70
CA LEU A 389 14.29 -7.65 12.56
C LEU A 389 12.79 -7.34 12.47
N GLU A 390 12.07 -8.05 11.61
CA GLU A 390 10.63 -7.86 11.44
C GLU A 390 9.85 -8.24 12.71
N GLY A 391 10.14 -9.41 13.28
CA GLY A 391 9.49 -9.84 14.53
C GLY A 391 9.72 -8.86 15.67
N THR A 392 10.92 -8.30 15.78
CA THR A 392 11.27 -7.30 16.80
C THR A 392 10.54 -5.98 16.55
N GLU A 393 10.48 -5.53 15.31
CA GLU A 393 9.80 -4.29 14.92
C GLU A 393 8.29 -4.35 15.21
N ILE A 394 7.64 -5.48 14.89
CA ILE A 394 6.23 -5.72 15.19
C ILE A 394 5.99 -5.82 16.70
N LEU A 395 6.89 -6.49 17.43
CA LEU A 395 6.83 -6.57 18.88
C LEU A 395 6.93 -5.18 19.53
N LEU A 396 7.88 -4.36 19.09
CA LEU A 396 8.03 -2.99 19.54
C LEU A 396 6.75 -2.19 19.24
N MET A 397 6.19 -2.32 18.04
CA MET A 397 4.94 -1.65 17.68
C MET A 397 3.76 -2.10 18.56
N ALA A 398 3.66 -3.38 18.90
CA ALA A 398 2.66 -3.89 19.84
C ALA A 398 2.82 -3.30 21.25
N LEU A 399 4.05 -3.24 21.76
CA LEU A 399 4.36 -2.61 23.05
C LEU A 399 4.03 -1.11 23.04
N PHE A 400 4.39 -0.39 21.96
CA PHE A 400 4.03 1.01 21.76
C PHE A 400 2.50 1.21 21.72
N TRP A 401 1.78 0.34 21.02
CA TRP A 401 0.31 0.40 20.94
C TRP A 401 -0.35 0.21 22.31
N ILE A 402 0.18 -0.72 23.13
CA ILE A 402 -0.28 -0.94 24.51
C ILE A 402 0.07 0.27 25.40
N PHE A 403 1.29 0.79 25.30
CA PHE A 403 1.74 1.94 26.09
C PHE A 403 0.86 3.17 25.87
N PHE A 404 0.49 3.44 24.62
CA PHE A 404 -0.38 4.56 24.24
C PHE A 404 -1.89 4.23 24.22
N TRP A 405 -2.30 3.07 24.73
CA TRP A 405 -3.68 2.57 24.68
C TRP A 405 -4.75 3.56 25.15
N LYS A 406 -4.45 4.31 26.22
CA LYS A 406 -5.36 5.31 26.81
C LYS A 406 -5.53 6.56 25.94
N ARG A 407 -4.55 6.86 25.08
CA ARG A 407 -4.57 8.01 24.16
C ARG A 407 -5.24 7.70 22.83
N LEU A 408 -5.23 6.44 22.42
CA LEU A 408 -5.86 5.92 21.20
C LEU A 408 -7.40 5.88 21.31
N VAL A 409 -8.03 7.00 21.63
CA VAL A 409 -9.48 7.12 21.82
C VAL A 409 -10.09 8.16 20.89
N PRO A 410 -11.36 7.98 20.46
CA PRO A 410 -12.05 8.98 19.65
C PRO A 410 -12.02 10.37 20.28
N LEU A 411 -12.01 11.41 19.43
CA LEU A 411 -12.08 12.79 19.88
C LEU A 411 -13.37 13.00 20.69
N LYS A 412 -13.22 13.45 21.94
CA LYS A 412 -14.37 13.85 22.75
C LYS A 412 -14.84 15.21 22.27
N ILE A 413 -16.07 15.24 21.74
CA ILE A 413 -16.74 16.47 21.33
C ILE A 413 -17.76 16.80 22.44
N THR A 414 -17.77 18.03 22.92
CA THR A 414 -18.73 18.52 23.92
C THR A 414 -20.17 18.42 23.40
N GLU A 415 -21.13 18.14 24.29
CA GLU A 415 -22.55 17.88 23.96
C GLU A 415 -23.21 18.98 23.14
N GLU A 416 -22.73 20.23 23.26
CA GLU A 416 -23.17 21.38 22.47
C GLU A 416 -23.01 21.25 20.93
N PHE A 417 -22.26 20.25 20.44
CA PHE A 417 -22.19 19.91 19.00
C PHE A 417 -23.11 18.75 18.60
N ASN A 418 -23.60 17.95 19.56
CA ASN A 418 -24.41 16.76 19.30
C ASN A 418 -25.89 17.10 19.07
N GLU A 419 -26.42 18.21 19.61
CA GLU A 419 -27.81 18.62 19.42
C GLU A 419 -28.19 18.85 17.95
N ASN A 420 -27.23 19.23 17.09
CA ASN A 420 -27.46 19.43 15.66
C ASN A 420 -27.35 18.16 14.81
N LYS A 421 -26.92 17.02 15.39
CA LYS A 421 -26.75 15.76 14.66
C LYS A 421 -28.07 15.00 14.48
N ASN A 422 -29.09 15.33 15.27
CA ASN A 422 -30.42 14.70 15.22
C ASN A 422 -31.41 15.42 14.29
N ASN A 423 -31.02 16.56 13.70
CA ASN A 423 -31.86 17.37 12.81
C ASN A 423 -31.43 17.31 11.33
N CYS A 424 -30.67 16.29 10.90
CA CYS A 424 -30.24 16.10 9.52
C CYS A 424 -30.39 14.65 9.05
#